data_AF-B0KC30-F1
#
_entry.id   AF-B0KC30-F1
#
_cell.length_a   1.000
_cell.length_b   1.000
_cell.length_c   1.000
_cell.angle_alpha   90.00
_cell.angle_beta   90.00
_cell.angle_gamma   90.00
#
_symmetry.space_group_name_H-M   'P 1'
#
loop_
_entity.id
_entity.type
_entity.pdbx_description
1 polymer ?
#
loop_
_entity_poly.entity_id
_entity_poly.type
_entity_poly.pdbx_seq_one_letter_code
_entity_poly.pdbx_strand_id
1 'polypeptide(L)'
;MATYNAMHHMRNYKKVLDEMVRVCKKGGSILISELNEYGRKVVAERHKERGSYHEANISIEDIAKYLEVEYALIGEIKKAERTDIFISKK
;
A
#
# COMPACT_ATOMS: atom_id res chain seq x y z
N MET A 1 5.31 10.38 6.21
CA MET A 1 3.97 9.76 6.28
C MET A 1 4.14 8.27 6.16
N ALA A 2 3.41 7.50 6.96
CA ALA A 2 3.47 6.04 6.93
C ALA A 2 2.07 5.44 6.99
N THR A 3 1.86 4.31 6.31
CA THR A 3 0.68 3.46 6.47
C THR A 3 1.11 1.99 6.48
N TYR A 4 0.38 1.17 7.22
CA TYR A 4 0.65 -0.26 7.35
C TYR A 4 -0.63 -1.06 7.11
N ASN A 5 -0.64 -1.82 6.01
CA ASN A 5 -1.67 -2.80 5.66
C ASN A 5 -3.10 -2.23 5.74
N ALA A 6 -3.31 -1.05 5.16
CA ALA A 6 -4.53 -0.28 5.33
C ALA A 6 -5.16 0.19 4.03
N MET A 7 -4.37 0.35 2.96
CA MET A 7 -4.84 0.92 1.70
C MET A 7 -5.92 0.07 1.04
N HIS A 8 -5.84 -1.26 1.17
CA HIS A 8 -6.82 -2.17 0.60
C HIS A 8 -8.18 -2.13 1.33
N HIS A 9 -8.25 -1.53 2.53
CA HIS A 9 -9.52 -1.26 3.22
C HIS A 9 -10.17 0.06 2.79
N MET A 10 -9.44 0.91 2.07
CA MET A 10 -9.92 2.24 1.70
C MET A 10 -10.77 2.16 0.44
N ARG A 11 -12.02 2.65 0.53
CA ARG A 11 -12.93 2.73 -0.64
C ARG A 11 -12.31 3.45 -1.83
N ASN A 12 -11.46 4.44 -1.57
CA ASN A 12 -10.69 5.15 -2.58
C ASN A 12 -9.27 5.40 -2.06
N TYR A 13 -8.40 4.39 -2.19
CA TYR A 13 -7.01 4.48 -1.74
C TYR A 13 -6.23 5.60 -2.43
N LYS A 14 -6.56 5.94 -3.69
CA LYS A 14 -5.92 7.03 -4.43
C LYS A 14 -6.08 8.38 -3.75
N LYS A 15 -7.29 8.72 -3.29
CA LYS A 15 -7.53 9.93 -2.48
C LYS A 15 -6.73 9.95 -1.18
N VAL A 16 -6.48 8.79 -0.57
CA VAL A 16 -5.62 8.69 0.62
C VAL A 16 -4.16 8.95 0.25
N LEU A 17 -3.69 8.42 -0.89
CA LEU A 17 -2.36 8.72 -1.41
C LEU A 17 -2.19 10.21 -1.71
N ASP A 18 -3.19 10.84 -2.35
CA ASP A 18 -3.19 12.28 -2.62
C ASP A 18 -3.01 13.09 -1.33
N GLU A 19 -3.78 12.73 -0.29
CA GLU A 19 -3.72 13.38 1.00
C GLU A 19 -2.38 13.16 1.69
N MET A 20 -1.84 11.94 1.65
CA MET A 20 -0.50 11.62 2.16
C MET A 20 0.58 12.46 1.47
N VAL A 21 0.50 12.62 0.14
CA VAL A 21 1.43 13.47 -0.60
C VAL A 21 1.23 14.93 -0.18
N ARG A 22 -0.01 15.43 -0.13
CA ARG A 22 -0.33 16.82 0.25
C ARG A 22 0.28 17.22 1.59
N VAL A 23 0.10 16.39 2.63
CA VAL A 23 0.56 16.69 3.99
C VAL A 23 2.03 16.36 4.24
N CYS A 24 2.64 15.50 3.41
CA CYS A 24 4.07 15.25 3.50
C CYS A 24 4.83 16.54 3.14
N LYS A 25 5.72 17.00 4.02
CA LYS A 25 6.60 18.13 3.72
C LYS A 25 7.58 17.78 2.60
N LYS A 26 8.09 18.79 1.89
CA LYS A 26 9.19 18.62 0.94
C LYS A 26 10.43 18.02 1.63
N GLY A 27 11.07 17.05 1.02
CA GLY A 27 12.15 16.22 1.57
C GLY A 27 11.67 15.14 2.56
N GLY A 28 10.37 15.10 2.86
CA GLY A 28 9.76 14.10 3.73
C GLY A 28 9.67 12.73 3.06
N SER A 29 9.62 11.67 3.87
CA SER A 29 9.46 10.30 3.36
C SER A 29 7.99 9.88 3.33
N ILE A 30 7.61 9.16 2.29
CA ILE A 30 6.37 8.41 2.20
C ILE A 30 6.73 6.92 2.28
N LEU A 31 6.11 6.20 3.22
CA LEU A 31 6.29 4.77 3.43
C LEU A 31 4.92 4.10 3.43
N ILE A 32 4.74 3.08 2.61
CA ILE A 32 3.47 2.36 2.49
C ILE A 32 3.80 0.88 2.50
N SER A 33 3.14 0.09 3.34
CA SER A 33 3.25 -1.37 3.27
C SER A 33 1.90 -2.01 3.02
N GLU A 34 1.85 -3.01 2.14
CA GLU A 34 0.64 -3.76 1.85
C GLU A 34 0.94 -5.26 1.71
N LEU A 35 -0.08 -6.10 1.91
CA LEU A 35 0.05 -7.55 1.71
C LEU A 35 0.43 -7.84 0.26
N ASN A 36 1.48 -8.62 0.10
CA ASN A 36 1.84 -9.20 -1.19
C ASN A 36 0.93 -10.39 -1.51
N GLU A 37 1.15 -11.03 -2.66
CA GLU A 37 0.30 -12.15 -3.08
C GLU A 37 0.23 -13.28 -2.05
N TYR A 38 1.38 -13.65 -1.45
CA TYR A 38 1.44 -14.67 -0.43
C TYR A 38 0.72 -14.24 0.85
N GLY A 39 0.96 -13.00 1.32
CA GLY A 39 0.28 -12.45 2.48
C GLY A 39 -1.24 -12.42 2.32
N ARG A 40 -1.74 -12.05 1.14
CA ARG A 40 -3.18 -12.08 0.82
C ARG A 40 -3.76 -13.49 0.91
N LYS A 41 -3.05 -14.50 0.41
CA LYS A 41 -3.47 -15.92 0.51
C LYS A 41 -3.59 -16.38 1.96
N VAL A 42 -2.56 -16.14 2.77
CA VAL A 42 -2.54 -16.49 4.20
C VAL A 42 -3.69 -15.80 4.97
N VAL A 43 -3.96 -14.53 4.66
CA VAL A 43 -5.06 -13.78 5.30
C VAL A 43 -6.42 -14.32 4.85
N ALA A 44 -6.61 -14.59 3.56
CA ALA A 44 -7.85 -15.13 3.02
C ALA A 44 -8.20 -16.51 3.61
N GLU A 45 -7.21 -17.40 3.78
CA GLU A 45 -7.38 -18.69 4.45
C GLU A 45 -7.93 -18.53 5.88
N ARG A 46 -7.31 -17.64 6.68
CA ARG A 46 -7.75 -17.36 8.06
C ARG A 46 -9.14 -16.72 8.13
N HIS A 47 -9.52 -15.91 7.14
CA HIS A 47 -10.85 -15.31 7.09
C HIS A 47 -11.92 -16.34 6.74
N LYS A 48 -11.62 -17.28 5.83
CA LYS A 48 -12.49 -18.40 5.46
C LYS A 48 -12.78 -19.30 6.66
N GLU A 49 -11.76 -19.60 7.47
CA GLU A 49 -11.93 -20.35 8.73
C GLU A 49 -12.89 -19.66 9.72
N ARG A 50 -12.99 -18.32 9.65
CA ARG A 50 -13.84 -17.48 10.51
C ARG A 50 -15.20 -17.16 9.89
N GLY A 51 -15.54 -17.72 8.73
CA GLY A 51 -16.81 -17.45 8.03
C GLY A 51 -16.91 -16.04 7.45
N SER A 52 -15.77 -15.37 7.21
CA SER A 52 -15.71 -14.01 6.65
C SER A 52 -14.96 -13.99 5.32
N TYR A 53 -15.21 -12.99 4.49
CA TYR A 53 -14.51 -12.78 3.22
C TYR A 53 -13.80 -11.43 3.23
N HIS A 54 -12.52 -11.43 2.84
CA HIS A 54 -11.69 -10.21 2.77
C HIS A 54 -11.15 -10.06 1.36
N GLU A 55 -11.64 -9.05 0.63
CA GLU A 55 -11.20 -8.74 -0.73
C GLU A 55 -10.12 -7.65 -0.68
N ALA A 56 -8.90 -8.01 -1.05
CA ALA A 56 -7.79 -7.06 -1.20
C ALA A 56 -7.36 -7.02 -2.68
N ASN A 57 -7.89 -6.04 -3.42
CA ASN A 57 -7.69 -5.90 -4.87
C ASN A 57 -6.59 -4.89 -5.25
N ILE A 58 -5.69 -4.57 -4.32
CA ILE A 58 -4.56 -3.66 -4.58
C ILE A 58 -3.24 -4.38 -4.30
N SER A 59 -2.22 -4.02 -5.06
CA SER A 59 -0.83 -4.40 -4.86
C SER A 59 0.03 -3.19 -4.51
N ILE A 60 1.25 -3.44 -4.02
CA ILE A 60 2.21 -2.36 -3.76
C ILE A 60 2.67 -1.70 -5.08
N GLU A 61 2.64 -2.45 -6.18
CA GLU A 61 2.96 -1.98 -7.53
C GLU A 61 1.92 -0.98 -8.03
N ASP A 62 0.63 -1.19 -7.73
CA ASP A 62 -0.43 -0.25 -8.09
C ASP A 62 -0.25 1.10 -7.37
N ILE A 63 0.22 1.05 -6.12
CA ILE A 63 0.55 2.23 -5.32
C ILE A 63 1.76 2.96 -5.90
N ALA A 64 2.85 2.22 -6.16
CA ALA A 64 4.08 2.80 -6.72
C ALA A 64 3.81 3.47 -8.06
N LYS A 65 3.09 2.80 -8.97
CA LYS A 65 2.72 3.32 -10.28
C LYS A 65 1.86 4.57 -10.18
N TYR A 66 0.91 4.61 -9.25
CA TYR A 66 0.07 5.80 -9.07
C TYR A 66 0.90 7.01 -8.59
N LEU A 67 1.78 6.81 -7.61
CA LEU A 67 2.64 7.87 -7.07
C LEU A 67 3.67 8.38 -8.09
N GLU A 68 4.18 7.49 -8.95
CA GLU A 68 5.04 7.86 -10.07
C GLU A 68 4.30 8.72 -11.10
N VAL A 69 3.14 8.26 -11.57
CA VAL A 69 2.40 8.94 -12.66
C VAL A 69 1.85 10.29 -12.22
N GLU A 70 1.23 10.37 -11.04
CA GLU A 70 0.53 11.58 -10.61
C GLU A 70 1.45 12.63 -9.96
N TYR A 71 2.57 12.19 -9.37
CA TYR A 71 3.42 13.05 -8.53
C TYR A 71 4.91 12.97 -8.84
N ALA A 72 5.34 12.17 -9.82
CA ALA A 72 6.75 11.91 -10.13
C ALA A 72 7.56 11.38 -8.92
N LEU A 73 6.87 10.70 -7.98
CA LEU A 73 7.50 10.15 -6.78
C LEU A 73 8.01 8.74 -7.04
N ILE A 74 9.24 8.67 -7.55
CA ILE A 74 9.95 7.40 -7.76
C ILE A 74 10.49 6.90 -6.42
N GLY A 75 10.23 5.63 -6.12
CA GLY A 75 10.61 4.99 -4.86
C GLY A 75 11.13 3.58 -5.05
N GLU A 76 11.55 2.98 -3.94
CA GLU A 76 12.00 1.59 -3.88
C GLU A 76 10.85 0.71 -3.34
N ILE A 77 10.69 -0.49 -3.92
CA ILE A 77 9.83 -1.54 -3.35
C ILE A 77 10.72 -2.58 -2.68
N LYS A 78 10.62 -2.70 -1.37
CA LYS A 78 11.26 -3.74 -0.56
C LYS A 78 10.31 -4.92 -0.40
N LYS A 79 10.68 -6.05 -1.00
CA LYS A 79 9.95 -7.31 -0.88
C LYS A 79 10.20 -7.94 0.48
N ALA A 80 9.16 -8.51 1.09
CA ALA A 80 9.29 -9.36 2.27
C ALA A 80 8.41 -10.60 2.16
N GLU A 81 8.38 -11.45 3.19
CA GLU A 81 7.63 -12.71 3.15
C GLU A 81 6.15 -12.47 2.83
N ARG A 82 5.48 -11.59 3.57
CA ARG A 82 4.01 -11.40 3.48
C ARG A 82 3.55 -10.00 3.11
N THR A 83 4.42 -9.02 3.27
CA THR A 83 4.11 -7.61 3.05
C THR A 83 5.24 -6.96 2.31
N ASP A 84 4.94 -6.23 1.26
CA ASP A 84 5.92 -5.43 0.55
C ASP A 84 5.83 -3.97 1.02
N ILE A 85 6.94 -3.24 0.93
CA ILE A 85 7.04 -1.86 1.40
C ILE A 85 7.50 -0.98 0.25
N PHE A 86 6.71 0.03 -0.09
CA PHE A 86 7.14 1.15 -0.93
C PHE A 86 7.72 2.26 -0.06
N ILE A 87 8.84 2.84 -0.48
CA ILE A 87 9.44 4.01 0.16
C ILE A 87 9.91 5.03 -0.89
N SER A 88 9.52 6.30 -0.72
CA SER A 88 10.02 7.41 -1.54
C SER A 88 10.25 8.68 -0.73
N LYS A 89 10.91 9.66 -1.35
CA LYS A 89 11.03 11.04 -0.87
C LYS A 89 10.12 11.94 -1.70
N LYS A 90 9.39 12.85 -1.04
CA LYS A 90 8.65 13.94 -1.69
C LYS A 90 9.55 15.15 -1.94
#